data_AF-A0A529LVF4-F1
#
_entry.id   AF-A0A529LVF4-F1
#
_cell.length_a   1.000
_cell.length_b   1.000
_cell.length_c   1.000
_cell.angle_alpha   90.00
_cell.angle_beta   90.00
_cell.angle_gamma   90.00
#
_symmetry.space_group_name_H-M   'P 1'
#
loop_
_entity.id
_entity.type
_entity.pdbx_description
1 polymer ?
#
loop_
_entity_poly.entity_id
_entity_poly.type
_entity_poly.pdbx_seq_one_letter_code
_entity_poly.pdbx_strand_id
1 'polypeptide(L)'
;SWSYLRGKRRLPETVIRTAVRQDRLREGPCGSMWAAHTDEAGALTGWEERGPEWRGFASGGAKLLFRLGAVEAMRFCVTEAAIDAMSLAAIEDVQPGSLYLSTGGGWAPATVAAIRGLAARKGALLVAATDNNAQGEVYA
;
A
#
# COMPACT_ATOMS: atom_id res chain seq x y z
N SER A 1 -8.88 -10.93 14.31
CA SER A 1 -10.06 -10.58 13.51
C SER A 1 -9.55 -9.95 12.20
N TRP A 2 -10.35 -9.80 11.15
CA TRP A 2 -10.08 -9.00 9.92
C TRP A 2 -11.42 -8.69 9.23
N SER A 3 -12.49 -8.51 10.02
CA SER A 3 -13.87 -8.49 9.55
C SER A 3 -14.12 -7.32 8.59
N TYR A 4 -13.50 -6.16 8.83
CA TYR A 4 -13.55 -5.03 7.90
C TYR A 4 -12.97 -5.40 6.53
N LEU A 5 -11.77 -5.97 6.51
CA LEU A 5 -11.09 -6.31 5.26
C LEU A 5 -11.78 -7.43 4.49
N ARG A 6 -12.15 -8.52 5.16
CA ARG A 6 -12.82 -9.66 4.52
C ARG A 6 -14.27 -9.35 4.17
N GLY A 7 -14.99 -8.75 5.11
CA GLY A 7 -16.42 -8.53 5.02
C GLY A 7 -16.77 -7.35 4.13
N LYS A 8 -16.24 -6.16 4.45
CA LYS A 8 -16.57 -4.90 3.76
C LYS A 8 -15.70 -4.67 2.53
N ARG A 9 -14.39 -4.92 2.62
CA ARG A 9 -13.46 -4.69 1.50
C ARG A 9 -13.26 -5.91 0.60
N ARG A 10 -13.84 -7.05 0.94
CA ARG A 10 -13.81 -8.30 0.16
C ARG A 10 -12.40 -8.80 -0.17
N LEU A 11 -11.40 -8.44 0.63
CA LEU A 11 -10.03 -8.93 0.42
C LEU A 11 -9.94 -10.42 0.77
N PRO A 12 -9.33 -11.26 -0.10
CA PRO A 12 -9.09 -12.67 0.20
C PRO A 12 -8.22 -12.85 1.45
N GLU A 13 -8.50 -13.91 2.21
CA GLU A 13 -7.75 -14.22 3.43
C GLU A 13 -6.25 -14.46 3.16
N THR A 14 -5.91 -15.00 1.98
CA THR A 14 -4.53 -15.26 1.54
C THR A 14 -3.71 -13.97 1.44
N VAL A 15 -4.27 -12.92 0.88
CA VAL A 15 -3.60 -11.61 0.74
C VAL A 15 -3.46 -10.93 2.09
N ILE A 16 -4.51 -10.96 2.92
CA ILE A 16 -4.46 -10.40 4.28
C ILE A 16 -3.37 -11.11 5.10
N ARG A 17 -3.33 -12.45 5.08
CA ARG A 17 -2.29 -13.23 5.77
C ARG A 17 -0.89 -12.93 5.24
N THR A 18 -0.74 -12.72 3.93
CA THR A 18 0.55 -12.34 3.34
C THR A 18 1.01 -10.97 3.85
N ALA A 19 0.12 -9.98 3.86
CA ALA A 19 0.44 -8.65 4.37
C ALA A 19 0.78 -8.66 5.87
N VAL A 20 0.05 -9.43 6.68
CA VAL A 20 0.35 -9.63 8.11
C VAL A 20 1.70 -10.32 8.32
N ARG A 21 1.98 -11.40 7.57
CA ARG A 21 3.27 -12.12 7.65
C ARG A 21 4.46 -11.22 7.29
N GLN A 22 4.26 -10.27 6.40
CA GLN A 22 5.27 -9.27 6.05
C GLN A 22 5.33 -8.08 7.04
N ASP A 23 4.55 -8.10 8.13
CA ASP A 23 4.40 -7.00 9.09
C ASP A 23 3.92 -5.68 8.46
N ARG A 24 3.04 -5.80 7.46
CA ARG A 24 2.43 -4.63 6.77
C ARG A 24 1.08 -4.23 7.32
N LEU A 25 0.42 -5.11 8.06
CA LEU A 25 -0.90 -4.85 8.65
C LEU A 25 -0.94 -5.16 10.13
N ARG A 26 -1.65 -4.30 10.88
CA ARG A 26 -2.07 -4.54 12.27
C ARG A 26 -3.56 -4.21 12.43
N GLU A 27 -4.20 -4.82 13.41
CA GLU A 27 -5.55 -4.39 13.84
C GLU A 27 -5.40 -3.25 14.85
N GLY A 28 -6.16 -2.18 14.63
CA GLY A 28 -6.32 -1.06 15.55
C GLY A 28 -7.66 -1.10 16.30
N PRO A 29 -7.97 -0.06 17.07
CA PRO A 29 -9.24 0.10 17.77
C PRO A 29 -10.44 -0.07 16.82
N CYS A 30 -11.54 -0.59 17.36
CA CYS A 30 -12.81 -0.80 16.64
C CYS A 30 -12.68 -1.67 15.37
N GLY A 31 -11.67 -2.55 15.29
CA GLY A 31 -11.45 -3.41 14.13
C GLY A 31 -10.98 -2.66 12.88
N SER A 32 -10.40 -1.47 13.07
CA SER A 32 -9.70 -0.76 12.01
C SER A 32 -8.46 -1.56 11.57
N MET A 33 -8.14 -1.50 10.29
CA MET A 33 -6.84 -1.93 9.78
C MET A 33 -5.87 -0.75 9.86
N TRP A 34 -4.63 -1.04 10.23
CA TRP A 34 -3.50 -0.12 10.15
C TRP A 34 -2.50 -0.69 9.15
N ALA A 35 -2.15 0.09 8.13
CA ALA A 35 -1.26 -0.31 7.05
C ALA A 35 0.06 0.45 7.13
N ALA A 36 1.15 -0.27 7.36
CA ALA A 36 2.47 0.31 7.63
C ALA A 36 3.06 0.99 6.38
N HIS A 37 3.49 2.24 6.55
CA HIS A 37 4.37 2.92 5.62
C HIS A 37 5.81 2.80 6.09
N THR A 38 6.71 2.40 5.21
CA THR A 38 8.14 2.26 5.55
C THR A 38 9.04 3.14 4.70
N ASP A 39 10.32 3.22 5.06
CA ASP A 39 11.36 3.68 4.15
C ASP A 39 11.89 2.52 3.28
N GLU A 40 12.98 2.77 2.54
CA GLU A 40 13.65 1.79 1.70
C GLU A 40 14.40 0.71 2.50
N ALA A 41 14.85 1.03 3.71
CA ALA A 41 15.45 0.07 4.63
C ALA A 41 14.41 -0.81 5.34
N GLY A 42 13.11 -0.51 5.15
CA GLY A 42 12.00 -1.22 5.76
C GLY A 42 11.63 -0.70 7.15
N ALA A 43 12.22 0.41 7.62
CA ALA A 43 11.88 1.01 8.91
C ALA A 43 10.49 1.65 8.85
N LEU A 44 9.70 1.48 9.91
CA LEU A 44 8.37 2.05 10.04
C LEU A 44 8.45 3.58 10.15
N THR A 45 7.70 4.27 9.29
CA THR A 45 7.66 5.75 9.22
C THR A 45 6.29 6.31 9.62
N GLY A 46 5.24 5.51 9.49
CA GLY A 46 3.86 5.85 9.84
C GLY A 46 2.93 4.72 9.40
N TRP A 47 1.62 4.92 9.54
CA TRP A 47 0.64 3.96 9.03
C TRP A 47 -0.66 4.64 8.60
N GLU A 48 -1.27 4.12 7.53
CA GLU A 48 -2.63 4.48 7.12
C GLU A 48 -3.63 3.75 8.02
N GLU A 49 -4.68 4.44 8.45
CA GLU A 49 -5.74 3.88 9.30
C GLU A 49 -7.05 3.82 8.53
N ARG A 50 -7.67 2.63 8.49
CA ARG A 50 -8.97 2.42 7.82
C ARG A 50 -9.90 1.55 8.63
N GLY A 51 -11.09 2.06 8.88
CA GLY A 51 -12.19 1.30 9.46
C GLY A 51 -13.49 1.51 8.67
N PRO A 52 -14.61 0.94 9.16
CA PRO A 52 -15.93 1.16 8.58
C PRO A 52 -16.33 2.64 8.50
N GLU A 53 -15.98 3.41 9.53
CA GLU A 53 -16.36 4.83 9.69
C GLU A 53 -15.14 5.75 9.91
N TRP A 54 -13.93 5.19 9.81
CA TRP A 54 -12.69 5.91 10.08
C TRP A 54 -11.74 5.86 8.89
N ARG A 55 -11.13 7.01 8.59
CA ARG A 55 -10.02 7.18 7.67
C ARG A 55 -9.02 8.13 8.32
N GLY A 56 -7.76 7.72 8.42
CA GLY A 56 -6.73 8.56 8.99
C GLY A 56 -5.33 8.13 8.59
N PHE A 57 -4.36 8.85 9.14
CA PHE A 57 -2.96 8.49 9.12
C PHE A 57 -2.38 8.77 10.50
N ALA A 58 -1.40 7.96 10.91
CA ALA A 58 -0.75 8.07 12.20
C ALA A 58 -0.27 9.51 12.51
N SER A 59 -0.67 10.04 13.67
CA SER A 59 -0.22 11.37 14.11
C SER A 59 1.29 11.40 14.32
N GLY A 60 1.97 12.40 13.76
CA GLY A 60 3.43 12.51 13.80
C GLY A 60 4.19 11.53 12.89
N GLY A 61 3.49 10.63 12.19
CA GLY A 61 4.09 9.75 11.20
C GLY A 61 4.34 10.45 9.86
N ALA A 62 5.31 9.95 9.11
CA ALA A 62 5.59 10.39 7.75
C ALA A 62 4.94 9.46 6.71
N LYS A 63 4.27 10.05 5.73
CA LYS A 63 3.79 9.32 4.55
C LYS A 63 4.95 9.05 3.61
N LEU A 64 5.43 7.81 3.58
CA LEU A 64 6.29 7.31 2.51
C LEU A 64 5.49 6.39 1.58
N LEU A 65 5.65 5.07 1.71
CA LEU A 65 4.90 4.09 0.92
C LEU A 65 4.52 2.89 1.81
N PHE A 66 3.28 2.44 1.66
CA PHE A 66 2.94 1.05 1.98
C PHE A 66 3.56 0.14 0.90
N ARG A 67 4.07 -1.04 1.28
CA ARG A 67 4.78 -1.97 0.38
C ARG A 67 4.34 -3.40 0.64
N LEU A 68 3.74 -4.07 -0.32
CA LEU A 68 3.36 -5.49 -0.24
C LEU A 68 3.97 -6.24 -1.41
N GLY A 69 4.68 -7.35 -1.16
CA GLY A 69 5.26 -8.17 -2.23
C GLY A 69 6.75 -8.46 -2.02
N ALA A 70 7.47 -8.70 -3.11
CA ALA A 70 8.87 -9.10 -3.08
C ALA A 70 9.80 -7.87 -2.94
N VAL A 71 10.81 -7.96 -2.07
CA VAL A 71 11.80 -6.88 -1.87
C VAL A 71 12.63 -6.64 -3.15
N GLU A 72 12.97 -7.71 -3.85
CA GLU A 72 13.74 -7.71 -5.10
C GLU A 72 12.87 -7.51 -6.37
N ALA A 73 11.63 -7.05 -6.19
CA ALA A 73 10.74 -6.77 -7.32
C ALA A 73 11.31 -5.69 -8.25
N MET A 74 11.01 -5.85 -9.53
CA MET A 74 11.30 -4.84 -10.58
C MET A 74 10.03 -4.25 -11.18
N ARG A 75 8.85 -4.80 -10.85
CA ARG A 75 7.55 -4.24 -11.21
C ARG A 75 6.94 -3.55 -9.99
N PHE A 76 6.67 -2.26 -10.08
CA PHE A 76 6.19 -1.41 -9.00
C PHE A 76 4.80 -0.88 -9.35
N CYS A 77 3.77 -1.41 -8.69
CA CYS A 77 2.38 -1.00 -8.90
C CYS A 77 1.99 0.07 -7.89
N VAL A 78 1.78 1.31 -8.33
CA VAL A 78 1.50 2.45 -7.46
C VAL A 78 0.00 2.73 -7.41
N THR A 79 -0.59 2.62 -6.23
CA THR A 79 -2.00 2.91 -5.95
C THR A 79 -2.16 4.04 -4.93
N GLU A 80 -3.40 4.46 -4.70
CA GLU A 80 -3.69 5.57 -3.78
C GLU A 80 -3.83 5.13 -2.32
N ALA A 81 -4.47 4.01 -2.02
CA ALA A 81 -4.58 3.48 -0.66
C ALA A 81 -4.06 2.05 -0.53
N ALA A 82 -3.70 1.65 0.70
CA ALA A 82 -3.15 0.31 0.96
C ALA A 82 -4.14 -0.81 0.60
N ILE A 83 -5.45 -0.54 0.75
CA ILE A 83 -6.51 -1.46 0.35
C ILE A 83 -6.49 -1.69 -1.17
N ASP A 84 -6.20 -0.66 -1.96
CA ASP A 84 -6.15 -0.76 -3.43
C ASP A 84 -4.93 -1.59 -3.86
N ALA A 85 -3.77 -1.35 -3.24
CA ALA A 85 -2.56 -2.16 -3.44
C ALA A 85 -2.80 -3.64 -3.12
N MET A 86 -3.47 -3.93 -1.99
CA MET A 86 -3.86 -5.29 -1.63
C MET A 86 -4.90 -5.89 -2.59
N SER A 87 -5.82 -5.07 -3.09
CA SER A 87 -6.87 -5.54 -4.02
C SER A 87 -6.26 -5.88 -5.38
N LEU A 88 -5.31 -5.08 -5.87
CA LEU A 88 -4.55 -5.39 -7.07
C LEU A 88 -3.71 -6.66 -6.88
N ALA A 89 -3.04 -6.80 -5.74
CA ALA A 89 -2.33 -8.04 -5.40
C ALA A 89 -3.26 -9.26 -5.36
N ALA A 90 -4.51 -9.09 -4.96
CA ALA A 90 -5.50 -10.18 -4.99
C ALA A 90 -5.92 -10.56 -6.42
N ILE A 91 -6.14 -9.56 -7.29
CA ILE A 91 -6.52 -9.76 -8.69
C ILE A 91 -5.39 -10.47 -9.46
N GLU A 92 -4.14 -10.13 -9.15
CA GLU A 92 -2.95 -10.66 -9.82
C GLU A 92 -2.36 -11.90 -9.13
N ASP A 93 -3.07 -12.49 -8.16
CA ASP A 93 -2.62 -13.64 -7.36
C ASP A 93 -1.20 -13.47 -6.77
N VAL A 94 -0.93 -12.26 -6.28
CA VAL A 94 0.37 -11.85 -5.71
C VAL A 94 1.52 -12.15 -6.67
N GLN A 95 1.36 -11.70 -7.92
CA GLN A 95 2.29 -11.96 -9.02
C GLN A 95 3.77 -11.84 -8.59
N PRO A 96 4.59 -12.89 -8.79
CA PRO A 96 6.01 -12.87 -8.49
C PRO A 96 6.74 -11.71 -9.18
N GLY A 97 7.72 -11.13 -8.50
CA GLY A 97 8.51 -10.00 -9.02
C GLY A 97 7.78 -8.64 -8.99
N SER A 98 6.59 -8.58 -8.40
CA SER A 98 5.83 -7.34 -8.20
C SER A 98 5.88 -6.84 -6.76
N LEU A 99 5.88 -5.51 -6.62
CA LEU A 99 5.71 -4.80 -5.37
C LEU A 99 4.52 -3.86 -5.52
N TYR A 100 3.48 -4.11 -4.73
CA TYR A 100 2.26 -3.32 -4.68
C TYR A 100 2.44 -2.22 -3.64
N LEU A 101 2.31 -0.98 -4.09
CA LEU A 101 2.67 0.23 -3.38
C LEU A 101 1.44 1.10 -3.19
N SER A 102 1.35 1.78 -2.05
CA SER A 102 0.34 2.82 -1.85
C SER A 102 0.95 4.09 -1.30
N THR A 103 0.44 5.23 -1.80
CA THR A 103 0.83 6.57 -1.37
C THR A 103 0.11 7.03 -0.09
N GLY A 104 -0.97 6.35 0.33
CA GLY A 104 -1.76 6.74 1.52
C GLY A 104 -2.63 7.98 1.28
N GLY A 105 -3.14 8.11 0.05
CA GLY A 105 -4.10 9.13 -0.38
C GLY A 105 -3.49 10.50 -0.66
N GLY A 106 -2.23 10.57 -1.06
CA GLY A 106 -1.60 11.83 -1.47
C GLY A 106 -0.12 11.72 -1.79
N TRP A 107 0.40 12.72 -2.50
CA TRP A 107 1.78 12.76 -2.99
C TRP A 107 2.65 13.71 -2.17
N ALA A 108 3.02 13.27 -0.97
CA ALA A 108 3.99 14.02 -0.19
C ALA A 108 5.36 14.04 -0.91
N PRO A 109 6.20 15.08 -0.74
CA PRO A 109 7.52 15.14 -1.35
C PRO A 109 8.38 13.89 -1.09
N ALA A 110 8.28 13.29 0.10
CA ALA A 110 8.96 12.04 0.45
C ALA A 110 8.43 10.83 -0.35
N THR A 111 7.12 10.74 -0.57
CA THR A 111 6.50 9.72 -1.43
C THR A 111 6.98 9.85 -2.88
N VAL A 112 7.02 11.08 -3.43
CA VAL A 112 7.55 11.36 -4.77
C VAL A 112 8.99 10.91 -4.88
N ALA A 113 9.83 11.26 -3.91
CA ALA A 113 11.24 10.87 -3.89
C ALA A 113 11.42 9.35 -3.85
N ALA A 114 10.63 8.65 -3.02
CA ALA A 114 10.67 7.19 -2.93
C ALA A 114 10.26 6.53 -4.27
N ILE A 115 9.21 7.01 -4.93
CA ILE A 115 8.79 6.48 -6.25
C ILE A 115 9.89 6.74 -7.30
N ARG A 116 10.50 7.92 -7.30
CA ARG A 116 11.63 8.23 -8.20
C ARG A 116 12.83 7.31 -7.94
N GLY A 117 13.13 6.99 -6.68
CA GLY A 117 14.18 6.04 -6.33
C GLY A 117 13.92 4.63 -6.89
N LEU A 118 12.68 4.16 -6.82
CA LEU A 118 12.26 2.90 -7.46
C LEU A 118 12.38 2.97 -8.98
N ALA A 119 11.91 4.06 -9.59
CA ALA A 119 11.96 4.29 -11.04
C ALA A 119 13.38 4.29 -11.60
N ALA A 120 14.36 4.75 -10.82
CA ALA A 120 15.75 4.85 -11.22
C ALA A 120 16.47 3.50 -11.30
N ARG A 121 15.88 2.42 -10.76
CA ARG A 121 16.47 1.07 -10.84
C ARG A 121 16.49 0.59 -12.28
N LYS A 122 17.62 0.05 -12.72
CA LYS A 122 17.78 -0.45 -14.10
C LYS A 122 16.79 -1.58 -14.38
N GLY A 123 15.88 -1.37 -15.34
CA GLY A 123 14.84 -2.34 -15.70
C GLY A 123 13.57 -2.25 -14.86
N ALA A 124 13.39 -1.17 -14.08
CA ALA A 124 12.14 -0.92 -13.37
C ALA A 124 10.96 -0.75 -14.32
N LEU A 125 9.84 -1.39 -13.98
CA LEU A 125 8.54 -1.17 -14.59
C LEU A 125 7.64 -0.51 -13.56
N LEU A 126 7.26 0.75 -13.80
CA LEU A 126 6.23 1.43 -13.02
C LEU A 126 4.86 1.19 -13.66
N VAL A 127 3.89 0.83 -12.82
CA VAL A 127 2.48 0.65 -13.19
C VAL A 127 1.67 1.64 -12.35
N ALA A 128 1.05 2.63 -13.00
CA ALA A 128 0.07 3.48 -12.36
C ALA A 128 -1.26 2.73 -12.25
N ALA A 129 -1.75 2.53 -11.03
CA ALA A 129 -3.03 1.91 -10.71
C ALA A 129 -3.81 2.84 -9.77
N THR A 130 -3.98 4.08 -10.22
CA THR A 130 -4.67 5.16 -9.51
C THR A 130 -6.18 5.10 -9.74
N ASP A 131 -6.93 5.91 -9.00
CA ASP A 131 -8.38 5.92 -9.14
C ASP A 131 -8.80 6.39 -10.54
N ASN A 132 -9.86 5.79 -11.09
CA ASN A 132 -10.43 6.21 -12.37
C ASN A 132 -11.28 7.49 -12.21
N ASN A 133 -10.62 8.59 -11.87
CA ASN A 133 -11.20 9.92 -11.71
C ASN A 133 -10.17 11.00 -12.08
N ALA A 134 -10.60 12.26 -12.16
CA ALA A 134 -9.73 13.36 -12.58
C ALA A 134 -8.50 13.57 -11.67
N GLN A 135 -8.57 13.23 -10.38
CA GLN A 135 -7.42 13.30 -9.48
C GLN A 135 -6.44 12.14 -9.74
N GLY A 136 -6.94 10.93 -9.97
CA GLY A 136 -6.11 9.78 -10.30
C GLY A 136 -5.42 9.91 -11.67
N GLU A 137 -6.04 10.60 -12.64
CA GLU A 137 -5.40 10.96 -13.92
C GLU A 137 -4.23 11.94 -13.75
N VAL A 138 -4.27 12.83 -12.76
CA VAL A 138 -3.14 13.72 -12.43
C VAL A 138 -2.01 12.96 -11.73
N TYR A 139 -2.33 11.86 -11.06
CA TYR A 139 -1.35 11.01 -10.36
C TYR A 139 -0.69 9.97 -11.26
N ALA A 140 -1.30 9.59 -12.38
CA ALA A 140 -0.77 8.64 -13.35
C ALA A 140 0.34 9.25 -14.21
#